data_AF-A0A2J7ZY99-F1
#
_entry.id   AF-A0A2J7ZY99-F1
#
_cell.length_a   1.000
_cell.length_b   1.000
_cell.length_c   1.000
_cell.angle_alpha   90.00
_cell.angle_beta   90.00
_cell.angle_gamma   90.00
#
_symmetry.space_group_name_H-M   'P 1'
#
loop_
_entity.id
_entity.type
_entity.pdbx_description
1 polymer ?
#
loop_
_entity_poly.entity_id
_entity_poly.type
_entity_poly.pdbx_seq_one_letter_code
_entity_poly.pdbx_strand_id
1 'polypeptide(L)'
;ACTSLDVDVVVLELAQRGAVKLRPPAVKAALRRGIYFEIAYAPGLRESTARRNLFCNAQALVRATRGKNILLSSSARSASEVRSPLELLHVGALLGLTRQQAQAAISLAPRAVLAHAAARRGCGGRVVEAPAMEEGAAAAGQDVEMLDLPEADDALLGAEAAPPQQKQKQPQQQPQQPQPLRQQRASSAAAARGGARKRSAANG
;
A
#
# COMPACT_ATOMS: atom_id res chain seq x y z
N ALA A 1 20.38 2.30 12.61
CA ALA A 1 19.06 2.74 13.12
C ALA A 1 18.22 1.56 13.58
N CYS A 2 17.67 0.73 12.69
CA CYS A 2 16.70 -0.32 13.06
C CYS A 2 17.20 -1.38 14.05
N THR A 3 18.49 -1.71 14.05
CA THR A 3 19.05 -2.81 14.86
C THR A 3 19.77 -2.35 16.13
N SER A 4 20.57 -1.29 16.04
CA SER A 4 21.55 -0.94 17.08
C SER A 4 21.30 0.39 17.79
N LEU A 5 20.49 1.29 17.23
CA LEU A 5 20.26 2.60 17.85
C LEU A 5 19.02 2.54 18.74
N ASP A 6 19.08 3.14 19.92
CA ASP A 6 17.96 3.28 20.85
C ASP A 6 17.11 4.49 20.49
N VAL A 7 16.22 4.27 19.52
CA VAL A 7 15.30 5.27 18.98
C VAL A 7 13.88 4.74 19.02
N ASP A 8 12.88 5.62 19.11
CA ASP A 8 11.46 5.23 19.04
C ASP A 8 10.90 5.33 17.63
N VAL A 9 11.33 6.34 16.89
CA VAL A 9 10.77 6.71 15.59
C VAL A 9 11.89 6.81 14.57
N VAL A 10 11.65 6.25 13.40
CA VAL A 10 12.49 6.41 12.22
C VAL A 10 11.73 7.27 11.21
N VAL A 11 12.24 8.48 11.02
CA VAL A 11 11.73 9.42 10.03
C VAL A 11 12.29 9.08 8.66
N LEU A 12 11.42 8.96 7.66
CA LEU A 12 11.81 8.67 6.29
C LEU A 12 11.39 9.82 5.37
N GLU A 13 12.35 10.32 4.59
CA GLU A 13 12.07 11.28 3.51
C GLU A 13 11.42 10.56 2.32
N LEU A 14 10.10 10.36 2.39
CA LEU A 14 9.32 9.61 1.39
C LEU A 14 8.94 10.47 0.18
N ALA A 15 8.94 11.80 0.31
CA ALA A 15 8.55 12.72 -0.77
C ALA A 15 9.67 12.96 -1.80
N GLN A 16 10.91 12.57 -1.50
CA GLN A 16 12.05 12.76 -2.39
C GLN A 16 12.27 11.53 -3.29
N ARG A 17 12.89 11.76 -4.47
CA ARG A 17 13.25 10.67 -5.38
C ARG A 17 14.43 9.90 -4.78
N GLY A 18 14.32 8.57 -4.74
CA GLY A 18 15.36 7.72 -4.16
C GLY A 18 15.21 7.48 -2.66
N ALA A 19 13.98 7.51 -2.13
CA ALA A 19 13.70 7.16 -0.75
C ALA A 19 14.34 5.81 -0.34
N VAL A 20 14.63 5.72 0.96
CA VAL A 20 15.41 4.65 1.61
C VAL A 20 15.04 3.26 1.11
N LYS A 21 16.05 2.48 0.69
CA LYS A 21 15.88 1.05 0.36
C LYS A 21 15.46 0.28 1.61
N LEU A 22 14.17 -0.06 1.69
CA LEU A 22 13.61 -0.84 2.79
C LEU A 22 14.08 -2.30 2.69
N ARG A 23 15.04 -2.68 3.52
CA ARG A 23 15.50 -4.07 3.62
C ARG A 23 14.56 -4.84 4.57
N PRO A 24 13.91 -5.93 4.14
CA PRO A 24 12.98 -6.68 4.99
C PRO A 24 13.54 -7.11 6.35
N PRO A 25 14.80 -7.58 6.48
CA PRO A 25 15.36 -7.93 7.79
C PRO A 25 15.46 -6.73 8.75
N ALA A 26 15.83 -5.56 8.23
CA ALA A 26 15.95 -4.34 9.02
C ALA A 26 14.57 -3.83 9.47
N VAL A 27 13.58 -3.85 8.58
CA VAL A 27 12.19 -3.49 8.93
C VAL A 27 11.64 -4.44 9.99
N LYS A 28 11.80 -5.76 9.80
CA LYS A 28 11.34 -6.74 10.79
C LYS A 28 12.04 -6.57 12.15
N ALA A 29 13.31 -6.20 12.17
CA ALA A 29 14.04 -5.90 13.40
C ALA A 29 13.48 -4.66 14.11
N ALA A 30 13.20 -3.58 13.37
CA ALA A 30 12.58 -2.38 13.92
C ALA A 30 11.21 -2.67 14.52
N LEU A 31 10.36 -3.43 13.81
CA LEU A 31 9.02 -3.81 14.29
C LEU A 31 9.08 -4.59 15.62
N ARG A 32 10.00 -5.56 15.73
CA ARG A 32 10.18 -6.34 16.98
C ARG A 32 10.63 -5.49 18.16
N ARG A 33 11.37 -4.41 17.90
CA ARG A 33 11.85 -3.47 18.91
C ARG A 33 10.81 -2.40 19.27
N GLY A 34 9.60 -2.44 18.71
CA GLY A 34 8.58 -1.42 18.96
C GLY A 34 8.89 -0.06 18.31
N ILE A 35 9.78 -0.02 17.31
CA ILE A 35 10.13 1.21 16.61
C ILE A 35 9.05 1.51 15.56
N TYR A 36 8.65 2.78 15.49
CA TYR A 36 7.66 3.28 14.55
C TYR A 36 8.32 3.97 13.35
N PHE A 37 7.70 3.84 12.18
CA PHE A 37 8.11 4.57 10.99
C PHE A 37 7.15 5.73 10.75
N GLU A 38 7.70 6.93 10.59
CA GLU A 38 6.91 8.12 10.30
C GLU A 38 6.60 8.24 8.81
N ILE A 39 5.35 8.58 8.49
CA ILE A 39 4.93 9.03 7.18
C ILE A 39 4.38 10.46 7.32
N ALA A 40 5.16 11.43 6.85
CA ALA A 40 4.79 12.83 6.82
C ALA A 40 4.00 13.17 5.54
N TYR A 41 2.74 13.59 5.64
CA TYR A 41 1.90 13.82 4.45
C TYR A 41 2.06 15.22 3.82
N ALA A 42 2.38 16.27 4.60
CA ALA A 42 2.37 17.65 4.07
C ALA A 42 3.33 17.88 2.89
N PRO A 43 4.52 17.25 2.80
CA PRO A 43 5.36 17.37 1.62
C PRO A 43 4.65 16.98 0.30
N GLY A 44 3.71 16.03 0.35
CA GLY A 44 2.90 15.62 -0.80
C GLY A 44 1.80 16.62 -1.19
N LEU A 45 1.51 17.63 -0.37
CA LEU A 45 0.55 18.68 -0.67
C LEU A 45 1.16 19.82 -1.50
N ARG A 46 2.48 20.00 -1.42
CA ARG A 46 3.19 21.16 -1.98
C ARG A 46 3.47 21.01 -3.48
N GLU A 47 3.99 19.85 -3.88
CA GLU A 47 4.45 19.59 -5.25
C GLU A 47 3.95 18.25 -5.79
N SER A 48 3.63 18.21 -7.09
CA SER A 48 3.06 17.01 -7.73
C SER A 48 4.06 15.85 -7.82
N THR A 49 5.34 16.15 -8.01
CA THR A 49 6.46 15.19 -8.00
C THR A 49 6.64 14.59 -6.61
N ALA A 50 6.67 15.44 -5.58
CA ALA A 50 6.73 15.04 -4.18
C ALA A 50 5.55 14.13 -3.80
N ARG A 51 4.34 14.47 -4.26
CA ARG A 51 3.15 13.65 -4.08
C ARG A 51 3.29 12.26 -4.68
N ARG A 52 3.72 12.14 -5.95
CA ARG A 52 3.93 10.83 -6.58
C ARG A 52 4.95 9.99 -5.82
N ASN A 53 6.09 10.59 -5.47
CA ASN A 53 7.14 9.89 -4.71
C ASN A 53 6.61 9.41 -3.36
N LEU A 54 5.92 10.29 -2.61
CA LEU A 54 5.34 9.98 -1.31
C LEU A 54 4.41 8.78 -1.41
N PHE A 55 3.48 8.77 -2.37
CA PHE A 55 2.54 7.67 -2.54
C PHE A 55 3.26 6.35 -2.85
N CYS A 56 4.18 6.36 -3.82
CA CYS A 56 4.91 5.14 -4.20
C CYS A 56 5.78 4.60 -3.05
N ASN A 57 6.50 5.48 -2.37
CA ASN A 57 7.44 5.11 -1.31
C ASN A 57 6.70 4.70 -0.02
N ALA A 58 5.62 5.41 0.33
CA ALA A 58 4.77 5.05 1.46
C ALA A 58 4.08 3.69 1.24
N GLN A 59 3.56 3.42 0.04
CA GLN A 59 2.99 2.10 -0.25
C GLN A 59 4.04 0.98 -0.15
N ALA A 60 5.29 1.24 -0.56
CA ALA A 60 6.38 0.30 -0.34
C ALA A 60 6.65 0.05 1.15
N LEU A 61 6.61 1.10 1.97
CA LEU A 61 6.74 1.01 3.43
C LEU A 61 5.59 0.25 4.08
N VAL A 62 4.36 0.57 3.72
CA VAL A 62 3.15 -0.11 4.22
C VAL A 62 3.22 -1.61 3.90
N ARG A 63 3.63 -1.98 2.68
CA ARG A 63 3.84 -3.40 2.33
C ARG A 63 4.94 -4.05 3.15
N ALA A 64 6.08 -3.37 3.32
CA ALA A 64 7.22 -3.90 4.07
C ALA A 64 6.90 -4.11 5.57
N THR A 65 6.06 -3.25 6.13
CA THR A 65 5.63 -3.30 7.54
C THR A 65 4.35 -4.09 7.77
N ARG A 66 3.62 -4.41 6.70
CA ARG A 66 2.25 -4.95 6.72
C ARG A 66 1.27 -4.03 7.47
N GLY A 67 1.48 -2.71 7.35
CA GLY A 67 0.66 -1.70 8.01
C GLY A 67 0.88 -1.57 9.53
N LYS A 68 1.94 -2.20 10.08
CA LYS A 68 2.26 -2.16 11.52
C LYS A 68 3.28 -1.08 11.83
N ASN A 69 3.20 -0.54 13.04
CA ASN A 69 4.12 0.47 13.59
C ASN A 69 4.33 1.66 12.65
N ILE A 70 3.24 2.19 12.10
CA ILE A 70 3.25 3.40 11.28
C ILE A 70 2.72 4.55 12.13
N LEU A 71 3.37 5.71 12.00
CA LEU A 71 2.97 6.97 12.59
C LEU A 71 2.65 7.95 11.46
N LEU A 72 1.42 8.46 11.42
CA LEU A 72 1.02 9.49 10.46
C LEU A 72 1.22 10.86 11.08
N SER A 73 1.97 11.72 10.39
CA SER A 73 2.27 13.08 10.85
C SER A 73 2.11 14.08 9.72
N SER A 74 1.99 15.37 10.07
CA SER A 74 1.90 16.42 9.07
C SER A 74 3.28 16.86 8.56
N SER A 75 4.27 17.09 9.44
CA SER A 75 5.46 17.89 9.12
C SER A 75 5.10 19.19 8.36
N ALA A 76 4.01 19.81 8.82
CA ALA A 76 3.47 21.03 8.26
C ALA A 76 4.43 22.20 8.48
N ARG A 77 4.62 23.03 7.44
CA ARG A 77 5.34 24.31 7.50
C ARG A 77 4.41 25.49 7.75
N SER A 78 3.12 25.32 7.48
CA SER A 78 2.07 26.33 7.66
C SER A 78 0.78 25.70 8.18
N ALA A 79 -0.05 26.48 8.86
CA ALA A 79 -1.35 26.02 9.36
C ALA A 79 -2.26 25.45 8.25
N SER A 80 -2.13 25.97 7.03
CA SER A 80 -2.87 25.51 5.84
C SER A 80 -2.57 24.06 5.42
N GLU A 81 -1.48 23.47 5.91
CA GLU A 81 -1.09 22.10 5.62
C GLU A 81 -1.61 21.11 6.66
N VAL A 82 -2.14 21.58 7.79
CA VAL A 82 -2.74 20.72 8.82
C VAL A 82 -4.09 20.20 8.31
N ARG A 83 -4.40 18.95 8.65
CA ARG A 83 -5.64 18.25 8.26
C ARG A 83 -6.32 17.70 9.50
N SER A 84 -7.64 17.56 9.41
CA SER A 84 -8.42 16.94 10.49
C SER A 84 -8.05 15.46 10.62
N PRO A 85 -8.19 14.86 11.81
CA PRO A 85 -7.91 13.42 12.00
C PRO A 85 -8.71 12.52 11.06
N LEU A 86 -9.94 12.89 10.70
CA LEU A 86 -10.77 12.14 9.75
C LEU A 86 -10.20 12.17 8.33
N GLU A 87 -9.68 13.32 7.89
CA GLU A 87 -8.99 13.41 6.61
C GLU A 87 -7.72 12.54 6.58
N LEU A 88 -7.03 12.39 7.72
CA LEU A 88 -5.87 11.51 7.82
C LEU A 88 -6.23 10.03 7.67
N LEU A 89 -7.45 9.60 8.00
CA LEU A 89 -7.91 8.24 7.71
C LEU A 89 -7.97 7.99 6.21
N HIS A 90 -8.51 8.94 5.45
CA HIS A 90 -8.57 8.86 3.99
C HIS A 90 -7.17 8.91 3.37
N VAL A 91 -6.29 9.79 3.86
CA VAL A 91 -4.88 9.80 3.46
C VAL A 91 -4.23 8.44 3.75
N GLY A 92 -4.45 7.86 4.93
CA GLY A 92 -3.95 6.53 5.27
C GLY A 92 -4.41 5.44 4.30
N ALA A 93 -5.70 5.46 3.92
CA ALA A 93 -6.27 4.54 2.95
C ALA A 93 -5.59 4.67 1.56
N LEU A 94 -5.35 5.90 1.09
CA LEU A 94 -4.65 6.16 -0.16
C LEU A 94 -3.20 5.62 -0.17
N LEU A 95 -2.56 5.58 1.01
CA LEU A 95 -1.22 5.02 1.20
C LEU A 95 -1.21 3.49 1.33
N GLY A 96 -2.38 2.85 1.33
CA GLY A 96 -2.54 1.40 1.38
C GLY A 96 -2.75 0.81 2.78
N LEU A 97 -3.08 1.65 3.78
CA LEU A 97 -3.49 1.18 5.11
C LEU A 97 -4.97 0.76 5.10
N THR A 98 -5.32 -0.21 5.92
CA THR A 98 -6.74 -0.42 6.27
C THR A 98 -7.24 0.71 7.15
N ARG A 99 -8.56 0.89 7.24
CA ARG A 99 -9.17 1.91 8.12
C ARG A 99 -8.70 1.79 9.57
N GLN A 100 -8.66 0.56 10.10
CA GLN A 100 -8.18 0.27 11.46
C GLN A 100 -6.69 0.63 11.62
N GLN A 101 -5.86 0.31 10.62
CA GLN A 101 -4.44 0.65 10.66
C GLN A 101 -4.21 2.17 10.60
N ALA A 102 -4.96 2.88 9.75
CA ALA A 102 -4.89 4.33 9.67
C ALA A 102 -5.33 4.99 10.98
N GLN A 103 -6.41 4.50 11.59
CA GLN A 103 -6.87 4.97 12.89
C GLN A 103 -5.81 4.73 13.97
N ALA A 104 -5.24 3.53 14.03
CA ALA A 104 -4.18 3.20 14.96
C ALA A 104 -2.93 4.08 14.74
N ALA A 105 -2.58 4.42 13.50
CA ALA A 105 -1.45 5.28 13.17
C ALA A 105 -1.61 6.73 13.64
N ILE A 106 -2.86 7.19 13.84
CA ILE A 106 -3.18 8.55 14.29
C ILE A 106 -3.38 8.60 15.81
N SER A 107 -3.99 7.57 16.42
CA SER A 107 -4.37 7.59 17.84
C SER A 107 -3.47 6.76 18.75
N LEU A 108 -3.28 5.48 18.42
CA LEU A 108 -2.57 4.52 19.26
C LEU A 108 -1.05 4.61 19.11
N ALA A 109 -0.56 4.81 17.89
CA ALA A 109 0.85 4.88 17.58
C ALA A 109 1.58 6.01 18.33
N PRO A 110 1.09 7.27 18.36
CA PRO A 110 1.73 8.32 19.16
C PRO A 110 1.82 7.97 20.64
N ARG A 111 0.74 7.39 21.21
CA ARG A 111 0.71 6.98 22.62
C ARG A 111 1.73 5.87 22.91
N ALA A 112 1.82 4.87 22.04
CA ALA A 112 2.78 3.79 22.15
C ALA A 112 4.23 4.29 22.05
N VAL A 113 4.50 5.22 21.13
CA VAL A 113 5.81 5.88 20.99
C VAL A 113 6.18 6.64 22.25
N LEU A 114 5.26 7.42 22.83
CA LEU A 114 5.50 8.16 24.07
C LEU A 114 5.75 7.23 25.26
N ALA A 115 4.97 6.15 25.39
CA ALA A 115 5.16 5.15 26.43
C ALA A 115 6.52 4.43 26.30
N HIS A 116 6.91 4.07 25.08
CA HIS A 116 8.21 3.46 24.79
C HIS A 116 9.36 4.42 25.11
N ALA A 117 9.23 5.70 24.77
CA ALA A 117 10.20 6.73 25.11
C ALA A 117 10.33 6.94 26.63
N ALA A 118 9.21 6.95 27.36
CA ALA A 118 9.20 7.06 28.82
C ALA A 118 9.86 5.84 29.49
N ALA A 119 9.58 4.63 29.01
CA ALA A 119 10.21 3.41 29.49
C ALA A 119 11.73 3.43 29.28
N ARG A 120 12.21 3.87 28.10
CA ARG A 120 13.66 4.01 27.84
C ARG A 120 14.34 5.02 28.78
N ARG A 121 13.65 6.11 29.13
CA ARG A 121 14.18 7.15 30.04
C ARG A 121 14.19 6.72 31.52
N GLY A 122 13.76 5.50 31.85
CA GLY A 122 13.65 5.05 33.23
C GLY A 122 12.47 5.64 33.99
N CYS A 123 11.53 6.28 33.30
CA CYS A 123 10.30 6.82 33.90
C CYS A 123 9.15 5.80 33.88
N GLY A 124 9.43 4.51 33.68
CA GLY A 124 8.45 3.42 33.58
C GLY A 124 7.67 3.23 34.88
N GLY A 125 6.59 4.00 35.04
CA GLY A 125 5.76 4.08 36.25
C GLY A 125 5.25 5.48 36.55
N ARG A 126 5.88 6.53 35.98
CA ARG A 126 5.39 7.89 36.07
C ARG A 126 4.51 8.18 34.86
N VAL A 127 3.23 8.41 35.11
CA VAL A 127 2.34 9.05 34.13
C VAL A 127 3.01 10.39 33.80
N VAL A 128 3.56 10.50 32.59
CA VAL A 128 3.94 11.81 32.06
C VAL A 128 2.62 12.45 31.70
N GLU A 129 2.06 13.23 32.63
CA GLU A 129 0.99 14.15 32.27
C GLU A 129 1.52 15.01 31.13
N ALA A 130 0.84 14.97 29.99
CA ALA A 130 1.06 15.98 28.98
C ALA A 130 0.87 17.33 29.67
N PRO A 131 1.74 18.33 29.46
CA PRO A 131 1.50 19.66 30.01
C PRO A 131 0.07 20.04 29.61
N ALA A 132 -0.73 20.42 30.60
CA ALA A 132 -2.10 20.86 30.38
C ALA A 132 -2.09 21.83 29.21
N MET A 133 -2.70 21.43 28.09
CA MET A 133 -2.96 22.38 27.01
C MET A 133 -3.86 23.42 27.66
N GLU A 134 -3.35 24.65 27.83
CA GLU A 134 -4.23 25.75 28.23
C GLU A 134 -5.39 25.80 27.23
N GLU A 135 -6.60 25.62 27.75
CA GLU A 135 -7.84 25.67 26.98
C GLU A 135 -8.01 27.08 26.40
N GLY A 136 -7.49 27.27 25.20
CA GLY A 136 -7.90 28.36 24.33
C GLY A 136 -9.34 28.12 23.87
N ALA A 137 -10.28 28.70 24.62
CA ALA A 137 -11.69 28.97 24.28
C ALA A 137 -12.50 27.81 23.65
N ALA A 138 -13.38 27.24 24.47
CA ALA A 138 -14.44 26.32 24.09
C ALA A 138 -15.21 26.75 22.83
N ALA A 139 -15.24 25.88 21.82
CA ALA A 139 -16.33 25.81 20.85
C ALA A 139 -17.26 24.68 21.27
N ALA A 140 -18.51 25.05 21.53
CA ALA A 140 -19.55 24.23 22.11
C ALA A 140 -19.88 22.97 21.30
N GLY A 141 -20.08 21.87 22.05
CA GLY A 141 -21.03 20.78 21.81
C GLY A 141 -21.25 20.30 20.38
N GLN A 142 -20.57 19.22 20.02
CA GLN A 142 -21.20 18.10 19.32
C GLN A 142 -20.68 16.81 19.95
N ASP A 143 -21.53 16.23 20.79
CA ASP A 143 -21.69 14.80 21.00
C ASP A 143 -21.41 14.04 19.69
N VAL A 144 -20.18 13.55 19.56
CA VAL A 144 -19.82 12.58 18.53
C VAL A 144 -20.44 11.27 18.96
N GLU A 145 -21.70 11.09 18.56
CA GLU A 145 -22.36 9.79 18.54
C GLU A 145 -21.41 8.83 17.81
N MET A 146 -20.99 7.78 18.52
CA MET A 146 -20.18 6.72 17.96
C MET A 146 -21.07 6.00 16.95
N LEU A 147 -21.02 6.42 15.69
CA LEU A 147 -21.67 5.69 14.61
C LEU A 147 -20.97 4.34 14.49
N ASP A 148 -21.56 3.35 15.15
CA ASP A 148 -21.33 1.93 14.93
C ASP A 148 -21.61 1.64 13.45
N LEU A 149 -20.57 1.76 12.65
CA LEU A 149 -20.57 1.25 11.29
C LEU A 149 -20.59 -0.28 11.40
N PRO A 150 -21.57 -0.97 10.79
CA PRO A 150 -21.66 -2.42 10.88
C PRO A 150 -20.35 -3.03 10.39
N GLU A 151 -19.85 -4.01 11.13
CA GLU A 151 -18.74 -4.85 10.71
C GLU A 151 -19.12 -5.48 9.37
N ALA A 152 -18.50 -5.00 8.29
CA ALA A 152 -18.59 -5.67 7.00
C ALA A 152 -17.77 -6.95 7.13
N ASP A 153 -18.47 -8.08 7.09
CA ASP A 153 -17.92 -9.42 7.15
C ASP A 153 -16.60 -9.55 6.37
N ASP A 154 -15.57 -10.00 7.08
CA ASP A 154 -14.22 -10.35 6.62
C ASP A 154 -14.24 -11.62 5.73
N ALA A 155 -15.11 -11.63 4.72
CA ALA A 155 -15.37 -12.78 3.85
C ALA A 155 -15.19 -12.44 2.36
N LEU A 156 -14.17 -11.67 2.00
CA LEU A 156 -13.75 -11.61 0.59
C LEU A 156 -12.29 -11.17 0.46
N LEU A 157 -11.34 -12.06 0.72
CA LEU A 157 -10.03 -12.17 0.04
C LEU A 157 -9.28 -13.43 0.55
N GLY A 158 -9.96 -14.58 0.55
CA GLY A 158 -9.34 -15.89 0.61
C GLY A 158 -9.07 -16.40 -0.80
N ALA A 159 -7.88 -16.11 -1.33
CA ALA A 159 -7.39 -16.79 -2.53
C ALA A 159 -6.92 -18.21 -2.13
N GLU A 160 -7.87 -19.14 -2.03
CA GLU A 160 -7.62 -20.57 -1.94
C GLU A 160 -7.61 -21.20 -3.35
N ALA A 161 -6.75 -22.21 -3.51
CA ALA A 161 -6.35 -22.78 -4.79
C ALA A 161 -7.49 -23.55 -5.48
N ALA A 162 -7.56 -23.47 -6.81
CA ALA A 162 -8.55 -24.18 -7.62
C ALA A 162 -8.39 -25.72 -7.54
N PRO A 163 -9.46 -26.48 -7.22
CA PRO A 163 -9.47 -27.95 -7.35
C PRO A 163 -9.73 -28.42 -8.80
N PRO A 164 -9.34 -29.66 -9.16
CA PRO A 164 -9.39 -30.16 -10.55
C PRO A 164 -10.81 -30.48 -11.03
N GLN A 165 -11.13 -30.07 -12.26
CA GLN A 165 -12.43 -30.28 -12.91
C GLN A 165 -12.67 -31.75 -13.28
N GLN A 166 -13.80 -32.30 -12.82
CA GLN A 166 -14.33 -33.59 -13.23
C GLN A 166 -14.93 -33.51 -14.65
N LYS A 167 -14.45 -34.37 -15.55
CA LYS A 167 -14.95 -34.55 -16.92
C LYS A 167 -16.43 -34.97 -16.94
N GLN A 168 -17.29 -34.16 -17.52
CA GLN A 168 -18.61 -34.59 -17.97
C GLN A 168 -18.47 -35.55 -19.19
N LYS A 169 -19.11 -36.71 -19.09
CA LYS A 169 -19.21 -37.73 -20.15
C LYS A 169 -20.05 -37.19 -21.32
N GLN A 170 -19.45 -37.12 -22.50
CA GLN A 170 -20.18 -37.04 -23.78
C GLN A 170 -20.72 -38.43 -24.17
N PRO A 171 -21.85 -38.53 -24.90
CA PRO A 171 -22.39 -39.80 -25.38
C PRO A 171 -21.48 -40.50 -26.39
N GLN A 172 -21.42 -41.83 -26.31
CA GLN A 172 -20.63 -42.72 -27.16
C GLN A 172 -21.04 -42.63 -28.64
N GLN A 173 -20.07 -42.38 -29.53
CA GLN A 173 -20.16 -42.74 -30.95
C GLN A 173 -19.21 -43.92 -31.21
N GLN A 174 -19.71 -44.94 -31.91
CA GLN A 174 -19.02 -46.20 -32.21
C GLN A 174 -17.80 -46.00 -33.12
N PRO A 175 -16.77 -46.87 -33.05
CA PRO A 175 -15.53 -46.70 -33.82
C PRO A 175 -15.67 -47.24 -35.25
N GLN A 176 -15.34 -46.42 -36.25
CA GLN A 176 -15.07 -46.87 -37.62
C GLN A 176 -13.56 -47.12 -37.82
N GLN A 177 -13.22 -48.23 -38.46
CA GLN A 177 -11.86 -48.74 -38.65
C GLN A 177 -11.01 -47.86 -39.61
N PRO A 178 -9.68 -47.80 -39.46
CA PRO A 178 -8.82 -46.98 -40.32
C PRO A 178 -8.44 -47.70 -41.62
N GLN A 179 -8.53 -46.98 -42.76
CA GLN A 179 -7.91 -47.39 -44.04
C GLN A 179 -6.62 -46.61 -44.32
N PRO A 180 -5.64 -47.20 -45.03
CA PRO A 180 -4.27 -46.69 -45.05
C PRO A 180 -4.01 -45.66 -46.15
N LEU A 181 -3.04 -44.78 -45.87
CA LEU A 181 -2.50 -43.75 -46.74
C LEU A 181 -1.98 -44.31 -48.08
N ARG A 182 -2.45 -43.76 -49.20
CA ARG A 182 -1.75 -43.86 -50.49
C ARG A 182 -1.95 -42.60 -51.35
N GLN A 183 -0.85 -41.86 -51.43
CA GLN A 183 -0.25 -41.23 -52.61
C GLN A 183 -1.04 -40.22 -53.46
N GLN A 184 -0.36 -39.08 -53.61
CA GLN A 184 -0.04 -38.40 -54.88
C GLN A 184 -0.89 -37.19 -55.32
N ARG A 185 -0.14 -36.09 -55.33
CA ARG A 185 0.08 -35.15 -56.44
C ARG A 185 -1.00 -34.12 -56.77
N ALA A 186 -0.48 -32.89 -56.84
CA ALA A 186 -0.74 -31.86 -57.84
C ALA A 186 -2.21 -31.54 -58.09
N SER A 187 -2.66 -30.32 -57.87
CA SER A 187 -2.32 -29.20 -58.75
C SER A 187 -3.24 -28.04 -58.37
N SER A 188 -2.72 -26.81 -58.54
CA SER A 188 -3.44 -25.59 -59.01
C SER A 188 -4.74 -25.15 -58.29
N ALA A 189 -5.10 -23.89 -58.08
CA ALA A 189 -4.70 -22.58 -58.56
C ALA A 189 -5.37 -21.53 -57.64
N ALA A 190 -4.91 -20.27 -57.74
CA ALA A 190 -5.63 -19.02 -57.42
C ALA A 190 -5.98 -18.81 -55.92
N ALA A 191 -5.81 -17.65 -55.29
CA ALA A 191 -5.62 -16.29 -55.76
C ALA A 191 -5.04 -15.46 -54.59
N ALA A 192 -4.11 -14.55 -54.87
CA ALA A 192 -3.84 -13.40 -54.02
C ALA A 192 -3.14 -12.32 -54.85
N ARG A 193 -3.92 -11.37 -55.37
CA ARG A 193 -3.44 -10.09 -55.89
C ARG A 193 -3.78 -9.01 -54.86
N GLY A 194 -2.79 -8.16 -54.58
CA GLY A 194 -2.91 -6.96 -53.75
C GLY A 194 -1.88 -6.99 -52.62
N GLY A 195 -0.91 -6.09 -52.49
CA GLY A 195 -0.55 -4.90 -53.24
C GLY A 195 0.50 -4.19 -52.39
N ALA A 196 1.76 -4.15 -52.83
CA ALA A 196 2.86 -3.51 -52.10
C ALA A 196 3.51 -2.45 -53.00
N ARG A 197 3.25 -1.17 -52.71
CA ARG A 197 3.98 -0.05 -53.31
C ARG A 197 5.32 0.10 -52.59
N LYS A 198 6.41 -0.28 -53.26
CA LYS A 198 7.78 0.10 -52.89
C LYS A 198 8.07 1.53 -53.34
N ARG A 199 8.72 2.28 -52.46
CA ARG A 199 9.46 3.51 -52.78
C ARG A 199 10.69 3.12 -53.61
N SER A 200 11.02 3.89 -54.64
CA SER A 200 12.36 3.89 -55.22
C SER A 200 12.79 5.31 -55.58
N ALA A 201 14.00 5.63 -55.17
CA ALA A 201 14.74 6.83 -55.51
C ALA A 201 15.40 6.71 -56.90
N ALA A 202 15.77 7.88 -57.43
CA ALA A 202 16.82 8.15 -58.44
C ALA A 202 16.63 7.60 -59.86
N ASN A 203 16.56 8.48 -60.88
CA ASN A 203 17.71 9.02 -61.61
C ASN A 203 17.21 9.84 -62.82
N GLY A 204 17.81 11.01 -63.10
CA GLY A 204 17.52 11.84 -64.28
C GLY A 204 17.42 13.32 -63.94
#